data_AF-A0A3M1GWC4-F1
#
_entry.id   AF-A0A3M1GWC4-F1
#
_cell.length_a   1.000
_cell.length_b   1.000
_cell.length_c   1.000
_cell.angle_alpha   90.00
_cell.angle_beta   90.00
_cell.angle_gamma   90.00
#
_symmetry.space_group_name_H-M   'P 1'
#
loop_
_entity.id
_entity.type
_entity.pdbx_description
1 polymer ?
#
loop_
_entity_poly.entity_id
_entity_poly.type
_entity_poly.pdbx_seq_one_letter_code
_entity_poly.pdbx_strand_id
1 'polypeptide(L)' 'MKIAYVTPYDFPYPGGVTEHIIGLTAAARRRGYTVDVLAPGSGFAGYLPDGTRQVTRKIISLPVGGSRARISL' A
#
# COMPACT_ATOMS: atom_id res chain seq x y z
N MET A 1 2.04 12.00 16.52
CA MET A 1 3.25 11.27 16.03
C MET A 1 3.23 11.24 14.51
N LYS A 2 4.39 11.06 13.87
CA LYS A 2 4.52 10.90 12.41
C LYS A 2 4.92 9.44 12.12
N ILE A 3 4.17 8.76 11.25
CA ILE A 3 4.37 7.35 10.90
C ILE A 3 4.47 7.22 9.38
N ALA A 4 5.45 6.47 8.90
CA ALA A 4 5.56 6.10 7.50
C ALA A 4 5.46 4.58 7.38
N TYR A 5 4.42 4.08 6.72
CA TYR A 5 4.32 2.67 6.34
C TYR A 5 4.97 2.47 4.97
N VAL A 6 5.71 1.38 4.81
CA VAL A 6 6.33 1.01 3.54
C VAL A 6 5.84 -0.38 3.17
N THR A 7 5.40 -0.55 1.94
CA THR A 7 4.94 -1.84 1.43
C THR A 7 5.48 -2.09 0.03
N PRO A 8 5.96 -3.30 -0.27
CA PRO A 8 6.39 -3.65 -1.62
C PRO A 8 5.20 -3.98 -2.53
N TYR A 9 3.98 -4.05 -1.99
CA TYR A 9 2.80 -4.51 -2.73
C TYR A 9 2.17 -3.41 -3.58
N ASP A 10 1.60 -3.82 -4.71
CA ASP A 10 0.77 -2.99 -5.58
C ASP A 10 -0.46 -2.47 -4.83
N PHE A 11 -0.38 -1.25 -4.29
CA PHE A 11 -1.35 -0.71 -3.34
C PHE A 11 -2.79 -0.56 -3.85
N PRO A 12 -3.07 -0.16 -5.11
CA PRO A 12 -4.43 -0.12 -5.63
C PRO A 12 -5.01 -1.53 -5.89
N TYR A 13 -4.21 -2.59 -5.76
CA TYR A 13 -4.68 -3.96 -5.95
C TYR A 13 -5.13 -4.57 -4.60
N PRO A 14 -6.32 -5.18 -4.54
CA PRO A 14 -6.84 -5.76 -3.30
C PRO A 14 -5.99 -6.97 -2.86
N GLY A 15 -5.71 -7.05 -1.57
CA GLY A 15 -4.93 -8.12 -0.97
C GLY A 15 -4.81 -7.96 0.55
N GLY A 16 -4.46 -9.05 1.25
CA GLY A 16 -4.42 -9.04 2.71
C GLY A 16 -3.50 -7.97 3.30
N VAL A 17 -2.34 -7.72 2.69
CA VAL A 17 -1.40 -6.70 3.16
C VAL A 17 -1.88 -5.28 2.84
N THR A 18 -2.45 -5.04 1.67
CA THR A 18 -2.95 -3.70 1.29
C THR A 18 -4.13 -3.32 2.19
N GLU A 19 -5.07 -4.23 2.43
CA GLU A 19 -6.19 -4.01 3.35
C GLU A 19 -5.75 -3.84 4.80
N HIS A 20 -4.76 -4.61 5.25
CA HIS A 20 -4.18 -4.43 6.58
C HIS A 20 -3.62 -3.02 6.76
N ILE A 21 -2.86 -2.51 5.78
CA ILE A 21 -2.28 -1.16 5.83
C ILE A 21 -3.37 -0.08 5.78
N ILE A 22 -4.42 -0.27 4.99
CA ILE A 22 -5.59 0.64 4.95
C ILE A 22 -6.22 0.73 6.34
N GLY A 23 -6.55 -0.40 6.96
CA GLY A 23 -7.15 -0.45 8.30
C GLY A 23 -6.23 0.13 9.37
N LEU A 24 -4.94 -0.18 9.33
CA LEU A 24 -3.94 0.30 10.27
C LEU A 24 -3.74 1.82 10.16
N THR A 25 -3.68 2.34 8.93
CA THR A 25 -3.60 3.77 8.64
C THR A 25 -4.82 4.51 9.17
N ALA A 26 -6.02 3.96 8.93
CA ALA A 26 -7.26 4.53 9.46
C ALA A 26 -7.26 4.54 11.00
N ALA A 27 -6.82 3.46 11.65
CA ALA A 27 -6.73 3.38 13.11
C ALA A 27 -5.70 4.37 13.70
N ALA A 28 -4.55 4.54 13.06
CA ALA A 28 -3.53 5.50 13.46
C ALA A 28 -4.00 6.95 13.29
N ARG A 29 -4.70 7.26 12.19
CA ARG A 29 -5.31 8.58 11.96
C ARG A 29 -6.38 8.91 13.00
N ARG A 30 -7.22 7.95 13.37
CA ARG A 30 -8.21 8.13 14.47
C ARG A 30 -7.58 8.46 15.82
N ARG A 31 -6.30 8.10 16.03
CA ARG A 31 -5.52 8.47 17.22
C ARG A 31 -4.83 9.84 17.11
N GLY A 32 -5.06 10.59 16.03
CA GLY A 32 -4.44 11.90 15.79
C GLY A 32 -3.00 11.82 15.24
N TYR A 33 -2.61 10.68 14.64
CA TYR A 33 -1.29 10.56 14.02
C TYR A 33 -1.30 10.96 12.56
N THR A 34 -0.20 11.59 12.12
CA THR A 34 0.07 11.85 10.70
C THR A 34 0.68 10.60 10.09
N VAL A 35 0.06 10.06 9.05
CA VAL A 35 0.46 8.79 8.43
C VAL A 35 0.60 8.94 6.93
N ASP A 36 1.78 8.58 6.44
CA ASP A 36 2.06 8.41 5.02
C ASP A 36 2.29 6.92 4.69
N VAL A 37 1.92 6.50 3.48
CA VAL A 37 2.16 5.15 2.97
C VAL A 37 3.01 5.23 1.71
N LEU A 38 4.21 4.63 1.70
CA LEU A 38 5.05 4.52 0.52
C LEU A 38 4.82 3.15 -0.11
N ALA A 39 4.31 3.13 -1.34
CA ALA A 39 3.94 1.89 -2.00
C ALA A 39 4.08 1.96 -3.53
N PRO A 40 4.38 0.83 -4.19
CA PRO A 40 4.16 0.69 -5.63
C PRO A 40 2.68 0.81 -5.99
N GLY A 41 2.38 1.20 -7.24
CA GLY A 41 1.02 1.20 -7.74
C GLY A 41 0.95 1.01 -9.25
N SER A 42 0.17 0.04 -9.72
CA SER A 42 -0.12 -0.16 -11.13
C SER A 42 -1.20 0.79 -11.67
N GLY A 43 -2.06 1.31 -10.80
CA GLY A 43 -3.22 2.16 -11.15
C GLY A 43 -2.90 3.62 -11.51
N PHE A 44 -3.89 4.32 -12.07
CA PHE A 44 -3.87 5.79 -12.21
C PHE A 44 -4.00 6.44 -10.82
N ALA A 45 -3.36 7.60 -10.64
CA ALA A 45 -3.19 8.26 -9.34
C ALA A 45 -4.49 8.51 -8.53
N GLY A 46 -5.66 8.47 -9.18
CA GLY A 46 -6.96 8.71 -8.55
C GLY A 46 -7.52 7.57 -7.67
N TYR A 47 -6.88 6.40 -7.63
CA TYR A 47 -7.31 5.26 -6.78
C TYR A 47 -6.48 5.09 -5.51
N LEU A 48 -5.49 5.94 -5.26
CA LEU A 48 -4.64 5.82 -4.09
C LEU A 48 -5.32 6.49 -2.88
N PRO A 49 -5.49 5.79 -1.76
CA PRO A 49 -6.01 6.39 -0.53
C PRO A 49 -5.17 7.59 -0.11
N ASP A 50 -5.82 8.61 0.47
CA ASP A 50 -5.17 9.82 0.96
C ASP A 50 -3.93 9.51 1.80
N GLY A 51 -2.84 10.23 1.55
CA GLY A 51 -1.53 10.02 2.20
C GLY A 51 -0.71 8.85 1.65
N THR A 52 -1.13 8.24 0.54
CA THR A 52 -0.27 7.29 -0.18
C THR A 52 0.65 8.01 -1.16
N ARG A 53 1.95 7.73 -1.09
CA ARG A 53 3.00 8.21 -1.99
C ARG A 53 3.44 7.06 -2.87
N GLN A 54 3.14 7.17 -4.17
CA GLN A 54 3.54 6.17 -5.15
C GLN A 54 5.06 6.23 -5.38
N VAL A 55 5.77 5.12 -5.13
CA VAL A 55 7.23 5.05 -5.32
C VAL A 55 7.62 4.52 -6.69
N THR A 56 6.78 3.68 -7.31
CA THR A 56 7.03 3.08 -8.62
C THR A 56 5.75 2.53 -9.26
N ARG A 57 5.77 2.39 -10.58
CA ARG A 57 4.73 1.72 -11.38
C ARG A 57 5.14 0.32 -11.86
N LYS A 58 6.40 -0.07 -11.64
CA LYS A 58 6.93 -1.36 -12.05
C LYS A 58 6.43 -2.42 -11.07
N ILE A 59 5.55 -3.29 -11.54
CA ILE A 59 4.97 -4.37 -10.74
C ILE A 59 5.29 -5.70 -11.41
N ILE A 60 5.80 -6.63 -10.62
CA ILE A 60 6.07 -8.02 -11.00
C ILE A 60 5.06 -8.89 -10.26
N SER A 61 4.46 -9.85 -10.97
CA SER A 61 3.52 -10.81 -10.39
C SER A 61 4.17 -12.17 -10.20
N LEU A 62 4.41 -12.57 -8.95
CA LEU A 62 5.05 -13.82 -8.57
C LEU A 62 4.04 -14.81 -7.96
N PRO A 63 4.07 -16.10 -8.31
CA PRO A 63 3.29 -17.11 -7.62
C PRO A 63 3.88 -17.34 -6.21
N VAL A 64 3.05 -17.22 -5.16
CA VAL A 64 3.46 -17.42 -3.77
C VAL A 64 2.29 -18.05 -3.01
N GLY A 65 2.52 -19.20 -2.36
CA GLY A 65 1.55 -19.82 -1.45
C GLY A 65 0.16 -20.10 -2.05
N GLY A 66 0.10 -20.46 -3.34
CA GLY A 66 -1.17 -20.69 -4.05
C GLY A 66 -1.89 -19.42 -4.52
N SER A 67 -1.27 -18.24 -4.36
CA SER A 67 -1.78 -16.94 -4.84
C SER A 67 -0.75 -16.26 -5.75
N ARG A 68 -1.06 -15.03 -6.19
CA ARG A 68 -0.15 -14.16 -6.95
C ARG A 68 0.17 -12.91 -6.13
N ALA A 69 1.42 -12.82 -5.66
CA ALA A 69 1.94 -11.60 -5.07
C ALA A 69 2.27 -10.59 -6.18
N ARG A 70 1.72 -9.38 -6.09
CA ARG A 70 2.04 -8.26 -7.00
C ARG A 70 2.91 -7.26 -6.25
N ILE A 71 4.21 -7.23 -6.58
CA ILE A 71 5.21 -6.46 -5.84
C ILE A 71 6.14 -5.67 -6.76
N SER A 72 6.88 -4.71 -6.21
CA SER A 72 8.08 -4.13 -6.84
C SER A 72 9.35 -4.60 -6.14
N LEU A 73 10.41 -4.81 -6.93
CA LEU A 73 11.79 -5.00 -6.49
C LEU A 73 12.61 -3.73 -6.76
#